data_AF-X1HSX0-F1
#
_entry.id   AF-X1HSX0-F1
#
_cell.length_a   1.000
_cell.length_b   1.000
_cell.length_c   1.000
_cell.angle_alpha   90.00
_cell.angle_beta   90.00
_cell.angle_gamma   90.00
#
_symmetry.space_group_name_H-M   'P 1'
#
loop_
_entity.id
_entity.type
_entity.pdbx_description
1 polymer ?
#
loop_
_entity_poly.entity_id
_entity_poly.type
_entity_poly.pdbx_seq_one_letter_code
_entity_poly.pdbx_strand_id
1 'polypeptide(L)'
;LIGIESPGLTAVQPIAKRVVEIINIKERLNSNPSFNPLRKGILRFEEQDEETKKALIKQDPNYGEIVCRCEKVTKKEILEAANNPLGARSLISIKYRTRAMMGRCQGGYCLPRIIEILRESFKLSPHEITLKGKNS
;
A
#
# COMPACT_ATOMS: atom_id res chain seq x y z
N LEU A 1 -15.48 22.93 6.10
CA LEU A 1 -14.46 22.80 5.03
C LEU A 1 -15.15 22.18 3.84
N ILE A 2 -15.36 22.94 2.77
CA ILE A 2 -15.93 22.45 1.51
C ILE A 2 -15.01 22.99 0.40
N GLY A 3 -14.69 22.18 -0.61
CA GLY A 3 -13.90 22.61 -1.77
C GLY A 3 -12.38 22.66 -1.56
N ILE A 4 -11.80 21.78 -0.73
CA ILE A 4 -10.34 21.63 -0.67
C ILE A 4 -9.90 20.86 -1.92
N GLU A 5 -9.44 21.61 -2.92
CA GLU A 5 -8.79 21.08 -4.14
C GLU A 5 -7.27 21.09 -3.95
N SER A 6 -6.48 21.47 -4.95
CA SER A 6 -5.07 21.84 -4.73
C SER A 6 -5.02 23.14 -3.90
N PRO A 7 -4.28 23.24 -2.78
CA PRO A 7 -3.14 22.42 -2.34
C PRO A 7 -3.44 21.47 -1.15
N GLY A 8 -4.55 20.71 -1.19
CA GLY A 8 -5.03 19.92 -0.06
C GLY A 8 -4.04 18.91 0.53
N LEU A 9 -3.24 18.24 -0.31
CA LEU A 9 -2.25 17.26 0.16
C LEU A 9 -1.06 17.92 0.86
N THR A 10 -0.52 19.00 0.30
CA THR A 10 0.62 19.72 0.90
C THR A 10 0.20 20.53 2.12
N ALA A 11 -1.06 20.97 2.20
CA ALA A 11 -1.63 21.65 3.34
C ALA A 11 -2.30 20.71 4.37
N VAL A 12 -2.15 19.38 4.26
CA VAL A 12 -2.91 18.42 5.08
C VAL A 12 -2.68 18.61 6.60
N GLN A 13 -1.45 18.92 7.00
CA GLN A 13 -1.08 19.09 8.42
C GLN A 13 -1.74 20.33 9.06
N PRO A 14 -1.63 21.55 8.50
CA PRO A 14 -2.32 22.71 9.05
C PRO A 14 -3.85 22.60 8.93
N ILE A 15 -4.37 21.99 7.86
CA ILE A 15 -5.80 21.71 7.72
C ILE A 15 -6.27 20.80 8.87
N ALA A 16 -5.56 19.72 9.17
CA ALA A 16 -5.91 18.82 10.28
C ALA A 16 -5.95 19.57 11.62
N LYS A 17 -4.98 20.43 11.92
CA LYS A 17 -4.98 21.26 13.14
C LYS A 17 -6.23 22.16 13.20
N ARG A 18 -6.57 22.81 12.09
CA ARG A 18 -7.77 23.67 12.01
C ARG A 18 -9.06 22.89 12.20
N VAL A 19 -9.15 21.67 11.66
CA VAL A 19 -10.31 20.78 11.87
C VAL A 19 -10.46 20.46 13.35
N VAL A 20 -9.37 20.11 14.04
CA VAL A 20 -9.36 19.81 15.47
C VAL A 20 -9.87 21.00 16.29
N GLU A 21 -9.40 22.22 15.99
CA GLU A 21 -9.91 23.45 16.65
C GLU A 21 -11.42 23.61 16.48
N ILE A 22 -11.93 23.43 15.26
CA ILE A 22 -13.36 23.57 14.95
C ILE A 22 -14.19 22.53 15.71
N ILE A 23 -13.72 21.28 15.79
CA ILE A 23 -14.40 20.21 16.52
C ILE A 23 -14.37 20.50 18.03
N ASN A 24 -13.23 20.95 18.56
CA ASN A 24 -13.07 21.23 19.99
C ASN A 24 -14.02 22.32 20.52
N ILE A 25 -14.45 23.25 19.66
CA ILE A 25 -15.48 24.25 19.99
C ILE A 25 -16.84 23.57 20.21
N LYS A 26 -17.15 22.51 19.48
CA LYS A 26 -18.46 21.82 19.51
C LYS A 26 -18.50 20.67 20.52
N GLU A 27 -17.46 19.86 20.54
CA GLU A 27 -17.30 18.72 21.42
C GLU A 27 -15.91 18.79 22.02
N ARG A 28 -15.82 19.17 23.31
CA ARG A 28 -14.54 19.33 24.02
C ARG A 28 -13.70 18.06 23.86
N LEU A 29 -12.58 18.19 23.16
CA LEU A 29 -11.64 17.10 22.88
C LEU A 29 -10.62 17.01 24.02
N ASN A 30 -10.30 15.79 24.42
CA ASN A 30 -9.22 15.51 25.35
C ASN A 30 -8.07 14.82 24.60
N SER A 31 -6.82 15.16 24.96
CA SER A 31 -5.65 14.49 24.41
C SER A 31 -5.62 13.03 24.83
N ASN A 32 -5.38 12.11 23.90
CA ASN A 32 -5.13 10.70 24.20
C ASN A 32 -3.62 10.43 24.19
N PRO A 33 -2.95 10.35 25.35
CA PRO A 33 -1.51 10.10 25.42
C PRO A 33 -1.10 8.70 24.93
N SER A 34 -2.05 7.76 24.80
CA SER A 34 -1.79 6.41 24.28
C SER A 34 -1.87 6.30 22.75
N PHE A 35 -2.17 7.40 22.05
CA PHE A 35 -2.28 7.40 20.59
C PHE A 35 -0.93 7.15 19.92
N ASN A 36 -0.86 6.14 19.05
CA ASN A 36 0.30 5.88 18.21
C ASN A 36 0.12 6.52 16.82
N PRO A 37 0.87 7.59 16.49
CA PRO A 37 0.75 8.26 15.20
C PRO A 37 1.47 7.53 14.05
N LEU A 38 2.28 6.50 14.36
CA LEU A 38 3.13 5.85 13.38
C LEU A 38 2.39 4.72 12.65
N ARG A 39 2.18 4.90 11.35
CA ARG A 39 1.73 3.83 10.46
C ARG A 39 2.93 3.00 10.01
N LYS A 40 2.95 1.71 10.38
CA LYS A 40 3.91 0.75 9.80
C LYS A 40 3.48 0.41 8.36
N GLY A 41 4.34 0.75 7.39
CA GLY A 41 4.18 0.39 5.98
C GLY A 41 4.65 -1.03 5.67
N ILE A 42 4.51 -1.43 4.42
CA ILE A 42 5.14 -2.64 3.87
C ILE A 42 6.65 -2.37 3.78
N LEU A 43 7.45 -3.34 4.19
CA LEU A 43 8.91 -3.24 4.08
C LEU A 43 9.31 -3.23 2.60
N ARG A 44 10.09 -2.23 2.19
CA ARG A 44 10.62 -2.11 0.82
C ARG A 44 11.92 -2.90 0.71
N PHE A 45 11.83 -4.09 0.11
CA PHE A 45 12.97 -5.01 0.03
C PHE A 45 14.19 -4.38 -0.66
N GLU A 46 13.95 -3.64 -1.74
CA GLU A 46 15.01 -2.97 -2.49
C GLU A 46 15.82 -1.96 -1.67
N GLU A 47 15.18 -1.29 -0.71
CA GLU A 47 15.77 -0.24 0.12
C GLU A 47 16.61 -0.79 1.28
N GLN A 48 16.64 -2.12 1.47
CA GLN A 48 17.43 -2.76 2.53
C GLN A 48 18.89 -2.99 2.08
N ASP A 49 19.78 -3.12 3.05
CA ASP A 49 21.16 -3.56 2.81
C ASP A 49 21.25 -5.06 2.47
N GLU A 50 22.40 -5.50 1.98
CA GLU A 50 22.59 -6.87 1.49
C GLU A 50 22.53 -7.94 2.59
N GLU A 51 22.94 -7.62 3.82
CA GLU A 51 22.84 -8.57 4.94
C GLU A 51 21.37 -8.76 5.33
N THR A 52 20.62 -7.66 5.44
CA THR A 52 19.19 -7.68 5.70
C THR A 52 18.44 -8.41 4.58
N LYS A 53 18.76 -8.16 3.30
CA LYS A 53 18.16 -8.87 2.16
C LYS A 53 18.37 -10.38 2.25
N LYS A 54 19.59 -10.84 2.53
CA LYS A 54 19.90 -12.26 2.72
C LYS A 54 19.13 -12.86 3.89
N ALA A 55 19.05 -12.15 5.02
CA ALA A 55 18.29 -12.59 6.18
C ALA A 55 16.79 -12.72 5.87
N LEU A 56 16.21 -11.74 5.18
CA LEU A 56 14.82 -11.75 4.75
C LEU A 56 14.52 -12.91 3.79
N ILE A 57 15.39 -13.15 2.79
CA ILE A 57 15.23 -14.29 1.87
C ILE A 57 15.32 -15.63 2.62
N LYS A 58 16.22 -15.74 3.60
CA LYS A 58 16.35 -16.95 4.43
C LYS A 58 15.11 -17.18 5.29
N GLN A 59 14.50 -16.10 5.79
CA GLN A 59 13.29 -16.16 6.61
C GLN A 59 12.05 -16.51 5.77
N ASP A 60 11.90 -15.88 4.60
CA ASP A 60 10.80 -16.08 3.68
C ASP A 60 11.31 -16.03 2.23
N PRO A 61 11.35 -17.18 1.53
CA PRO A 61 11.81 -17.25 0.15
C PRO A 61 11.05 -16.33 -0.82
N ASN A 62 9.83 -15.88 -0.48
CA ASN A 62 9.08 -14.93 -1.31
C ASN A 62 9.76 -13.55 -1.44
N TYR A 63 10.71 -13.20 -0.56
CA TYR A 63 11.57 -12.03 -0.76
C TYR A 63 12.59 -12.25 -1.89
N GLY A 64 12.93 -13.50 -2.22
CA GLY A 64 13.86 -13.84 -3.31
C GLY A 64 13.23 -13.79 -4.70
N GLU A 65 11.89 -13.77 -4.79
CA GLU A 65 11.18 -13.74 -6.06
C GLU A 65 10.81 -12.31 -6.46
N ILE A 66 11.53 -11.72 -7.42
CA ILE A 66 11.18 -10.41 -7.98
C ILE A 66 10.00 -10.55 -8.96
N VAL A 67 8.89 -9.88 -8.64
CA VAL A 67 7.68 -9.82 -9.47
C VAL A 67 7.70 -8.62 -10.40
N CYS A 68 8.07 -7.44 -9.91
CA CYS A 68 8.22 -6.23 -10.73
C CYS A 68 9.70 -5.86 -10.87
N ARG A 69 10.29 -6.08 -12.04
CA ARG A 69 11.69 -5.74 -12.30
C ARG A 69 11.96 -4.23 -12.27
N CYS A 70 11.02 -3.41 -12.77
CA CYS A 70 11.24 -1.96 -12.85
C CYS A 70 11.34 -1.30 -11.48
N GLU A 71 10.49 -1.71 -10.54
CA GLU A 71 10.41 -1.14 -9.18
C GLU A 71 10.99 -2.07 -8.11
N LYS A 72 11.62 -3.17 -8.57
CA LYS A 72 12.26 -4.25 -7.79
C LYS A 72 11.37 -4.76 -6.65
N VAL A 73 10.09 -4.98 -6.96
CA VAL A 73 9.08 -5.46 -6.00
C VAL A 73 9.10 -6.97 -5.94
N THR A 74 9.19 -7.52 -4.73
CA THR A 74 9.19 -8.95 -4.43
C THR A 74 7.77 -9.53 -4.35
N LYS A 75 7.65 -10.86 -4.47
CA LYS A 75 6.37 -11.56 -4.22
C LYS A 75 5.87 -11.33 -2.81
N LYS A 76 6.77 -11.28 -1.83
CA LYS A 76 6.42 -10.99 -0.44
C LYS A 76 5.72 -9.64 -0.28
N GLU A 77 6.22 -8.59 -0.92
CA GLU A 77 5.58 -7.27 -0.89
C GLU A 77 4.18 -7.28 -1.50
N ILE A 78 3.96 -8.05 -2.59
CA ILE A 78 2.62 -8.22 -3.19
C ILE A 78 1.67 -8.93 -2.23
N LEU A 79 2.13 -10.01 -1.57
CA LEU A 79 1.34 -10.76 -0.60
C LEU A 79 0.97 -9.91 0.62
N GLU A 80 1.92 -9.14 1.16
CA GLU A 80 1.65 -8.21 2.27
C GLU A 80 0.68 -7.10 1.86
N ALA A 81 0.78 -6.57 0.63
CA ALA A 81 -0.15 -5.58 0.13
C ALA A 81 -1.58 -6.13 0.01
N ALA A 82 -1.72 -7.38 -0.43
CA ALA A 82 -3.00 -8.05 -0.55
C ALA A 82 -3.57 -8.50 0.81
N ASN A 83 -2.71 -8.84 1.77
CA ASN A 83 -3.07 -9.19 3.14
C ASN A 83 -3.13 -7.96 4.06
N ASN A 84 -3.89 -6.95 3.64
CA ASN A 84 -4.06 -5.72 4.40
C ASN A 84 -5.32 -5.75 5.29
N PRO A 85 -5.40 -4.92 6.34
CA PRO A 85 -6.54 -4.90 7.26
C PRO A 85 -7.91 -4.59 6.64
N LEU A 86 -7.93 -3.98 5.45
CA LEU A 86 -9.17 -3.62 4.75
C LEU A 86 -9.62 -4.71 3.75
N GLY A 87 -8.83 -5.77 3.57
CA GLY A 87 -9.11 -6.82 2.57
C GLY A 87 -9.05 -6.34 1.12
N ALA A 88 -8.47 -5.16 0.86
CA ALA A 88 -8.48 -4.52 -0.46
C ALA A 88 -7.44 -5.15 -1.41
N ARG A 89 -7.90 -5.82 -2.48
CA ARG A 89 -7.05 -6.59 -3.41
C ARG A 89 -7.13 -6.14 -4.87
N SER A 90 -7.65 -4.94 -5.13
CA SER A 90 -7.65 -4.37 -6.49
C SER A 90 -6.24 -4.08 -6.98
N LEU A 91 -6.06 -4.02 -8.31
CA LEU A 91 -4.75 -3.72 -8.91
C LEU A 91 -4.20 -2.36 -8.46
N ILE A 92 -5.08 -1.35 -8.31
CA ILE A 92 -4.67 -0.05 -7.77
C ILE A 92 -4.25 -0.14 -6.30
N SER A 93 -4.90 -0.97 -5.47
CA SER A 93 -4.47 -1.18 -4.08
C SER A 93 -3.03 -1.71 -4.03
N ILE A 94 -2.72 -2.71 -4.86
CA ILE A 94 -1.36 -3.26 -4.96
C ILE A 94 -0.39 -2.20 -5.47
N LYS A 95 -0.74 -1.49 -6.56
CA LYS A 95 0.07 -0.42 -7.17
C LYS A 95 0.50 0.63 -6.14
N TYR A 96 -0.43 1.20 -5.37
CA TYR A 96 -0.09 2.26 -4.42
C TYR A 96 0.62 1.77 -3.16
N ARG A 97 0.48 0.48 -2.80
CA ARG A 97 1.14 -0.10 -1.62
C ARG A 97 2.57 -0.56 -1.89
N THR A 98 2.86 -1.00 -3.12
CA THR A 98 4.16 -1.62 -3.47
C THR A 98 4.92 -0.92 -4.58
N ARG A 99 4.28 0.01 -5.29
CA ARG A 99 4.75 0.62 -6.54
C ARG A 99 4.83 -0.34 -7.73
N ALA A 100 4.43 -1.61 -7.59
CA ALA A 100 4.33 -2.49 -8.76
C ALA A 100 3.44 -1.83 -9.84
N MET A 101 3.79 -2.03 -11.12
CA MET A 101 3.15 -1.37 -12.27
C MET A 101 3.43 0.14 -12.41
N MET A 102 4.27 0.75 -11.56
CA MET A 102 4.61 2.19 -11.65
C MET A 102 5.91 2.52 -12.37
N GLY A 103 6.72 1.51 -12.70
CA GLY A 103 7.98 1.70 -13.41
C GLY A 103 7.82 1.80 -14.94
N ARG A 104 8.94 1.80 -15.67
CA ARG A 104 8.99 2.03 -17.13
C ARG A 104 7.96 1.23 -17.95
N CYS A 105 7.69 -0.02 -17.58
CA CYS A 105 6.78 -0.89 -18.33
C CYS A 105 5.29 -0.69 -18.02
N GLN A 106 4.93 0.15 -17.04
CA GLN A 106 3.54 0.46 -16.65
C GLN A 106 2.66 -0.80 -16.42
N GLY A 107 3.26 -1.88 -15.91
CA GLY A 107 2.54 -3.13 -15.62
C GLY A 107 2.56 -4.18 -16.74
N GLY A 108 3.08 -3.87 -17.93
CA GLY A 108 3.06 -4.78 -19.08
C GLY A 108 3.66 -6.17 -18.84
N TYR A 109 4.58 -6.32 -17.87
CA TYR A 109 5.19 -7.60 -17.51
C TYR A 109 4.74 -8.17 -16.16
N CYS A 110 4.60 -7.32 -15.15
CA CYS A 110 4.32 -7.79 -13.79
C CYS A 110 2.83 -8.03 -13.53
N LEU A 111 1.93 -7.43 -14.31
CA LEU A 111 0.49 -7.54 -14.09
C LEU A 111 -0.03 -8.99 -14.16
N PRO A 112 0.28 -9.81 -15.20
CA PRO A 112 -0.19 -11.19 -15.24
C PRO A 112 0.29 -12.02 -14.04
N ARG A 113 1.54 -11.81 -13.59
CA ARG A 113 2.10 -12.48 -12.41
C ARG A 113 1.40 -12.06 -11.12
N ILE A 114 1.07 -10.78 -10.97
CA ILE A 114 0.32 -10.27 -9.81
C ILE A 114 -1.08 -10.89 -9.77
N ILE A 115 -1.76 -10.96 -10.92
CA ILE A 115 -3.08 -11.60 -11.03
C ILE A 115 -2.97 -13.06 -10.55
N GLU A 116 -1.98 -13.82 -11.04
CA GLU A 116 -1.84 -15.22 -10.64
C GLU A 116 -1.55 -15.39 -9.15
N ILE A 117 -0.66 -14.57 -8.58
CA ILE A 117 -0.40 -14.55 -7.13
C ILE A 117 -1.69 -14.33 -6.33
N LEU A 118 -2.54 -13.40 -6.77
CA LEU A 118 -3.81 -13.10 -6.11
C LEU A 118 -4.81 -14.25 -6.23
N ARG A 119 -4.87 -14.91 -7.39
CA ARG A 119 -5.73 -16.08 -7.62
C ARG A 119 -5.33 -17.23 -6.71
N GLU A 120 -4.04 -17.57 -6.68
CA GLU A 120 -3.51 -18.68 -5.88
C GLU A 120 -3.65 -18.40 -4.37
N SER A 121 -3.31 -17.19 -3.93
CA SER A 121 -3.21 -16.86 -2.50
C SER A 121 -4.57 -16.57 -1.85
N PHE A 122 -5.54 -16.08 -2.63
CA PHE A 122 -6.84 -15.64 -2.11
C PHE A 122 -8.04 -16.32 -2.78
N LYS A 123 -7.81 -17.33 -3.63
CA LYS A 123 -8.83 -18.10 -4.35
C LYS A 123 -9.81 -17.23 -5.15
N LEU A 124 -9.29 -16.12 -5.68
CA LEU A 124 -10.07 -15.21 -6.52
C LEU A 124 -10.11 -15.74 -7.95
N SER A 125 -11.24 -15.59 -8.61
CA SER A 125 -11.32 -15.72 -10.07
C SER A 125 -10.72 -14.49 -10.75
N PRO A 126 -10.25 -14.59 -12.01
CA PRO A 126 -9.75 -13.44 -12.76
C PRO A 126 -10.73 -12.26 -12.82
N HIS A 127 -12.04 -12.53 -12.86
CA HIS A 127 -13.09 -11.50 -12.93
C HIS A 127 -13.29 -10.75 -11.62
N GLU A 128 -12.86 -11.30 -10.49
CA GLU A 128 -12.91 -10.62 -9.19
C GLU A 128 -11.72 -9.67 -8.97
N ILE A 129 -10.64 -9.84 -9.75
CA ILE A 129 -9.45 -9.00 -9.67
C ILE A 129 -9.65 -7.76 -10.55
N THR A 130 -10.26 -6.75 -9.95
CA THR A 130 -10.64 -5.50 -10.60
C THR A 130 -9.55 -4.43 -10.52
N LEU A 131 -9.63 -3.42 -11.39
CA LEU A 131 -8.68 -2.30 -11.40
C LEU A 131 -8.79 -1.45 -10.13
N LYS A 132 -9.99 -0.99 -9.78
CA LYS A 132 -10.28 -0.02 -8.71
C LYS A 132 -11.26 -0.52 -7.65
N GLY A 133 -11.77 -1.74 -7.77
CA GLY A 133 -12.79 -2.31 -6.88
C GLY A 133 -14.06 -2.67 -7.66
N LYS A 134 -15.20 -2.80 -6.96
CA LYS A 134 -16.47 -3.14 -7.62
C LYS A 134 -16.78 -2.13 -8.74
N ASN A 135 -17.23 -2.62 -9.89
CA ASN A 135 -17.64 -1.84 -11.07
C ASN A 135 -16.51 -1.10 -11.82
N SER A 136 -15.27 -1.61 -11.78
CA SER A 136 -14.14 -1.09 -12.56
C SER A 136 -13.51 -2.12 -13.46
#